data_AF-A0A969PSS5-F1
#
_entry.id   AF-A0A969PSS5-F1
#
_cell.length_a   1.000
_cell.length_b   1.000
_cell.length_c   1.000
_cell.angle_alpha   90.00
_cell.angle_beta   90.00
_cell.angle_gamma   90.00
#
_symmetry.space_group_name_H-M   'P 1'
#
loop_
_entity.id
_entity.type
_entity.pdbx_description
1 polymer ?
#
loop_
_entity_poly.entity_id
_entity_poly.type
_entity_poly.pdbx_seq_one_letter_code
_entity_poly.pdbx_strand_id
1 'polypeptide(L)'
;MLNREVLALILALALIISGIQSPRDSVKRDFPVALITPVVMSVFCFDGLLSRIDGLVLLSIFFVWMIAVMIEVRKQQSAADEVLGERRCWLAIILCVVGLGFLIFAGHLIVVGAKSIAVSFGVDEFVIGATIVAIGTSMPELATTVVSKIRGHEEVGLGTILGSNIFNSLWVVGVAATISPISVSWHEVSVALVFGFLTVALTFPTNRGFIERRRGVILLVLYVVYVVTILQQSALPAA
;
A
#
# COMPACT_ATOMS: atom_id res chain seq x y z
N MET A 1 0.31 -9.44 -6.94
CA MET A 1 0.94 -8.20 -7.46
C MET A 1 -0.03 -7.02 -7.60
N LEU A 2 -1.34 -7.26 -7.51
CA LEU A 2 -2.45 -6.33 -7.80
C LEU A 2 -2.53 -5.00 -7.01
N ASN A 3 -1.76 -4.80 -5.92
CA ASN A 3 -2.03 -3.69 -4.98
C ASN A 3 -1.01 -2.54 -5.06
N ARG A 4 0.07 -2.67 -5.86
CA ARG A 4 1.11 -1.62 -5.95
C ARG A 4 0.68 -0.42 -6.79
N GLU A 5 -0.22 -0.66 -7.73
CA GLU A 5 -0.82 0.33 -8.63
C GLU A 5 -1.64 1.35 -7.82
N VAL A 6 -2.40 0.84 -6.85
CA VAL A 6 -3.33 1.66 -6.08
C VAL A 6 -2.60 2.58 -5.09
N LEU A 7 -1.35 2.25 -4.73
CA LEU A 7 -0.51 3.10 -3.90
C LEU A 7 -0.26 4.48 -4.54
N ALA A 8 0.11 4.49 -5.82
CA ALA A 8 0.35 5.72 -6.57
C ALA A 8 -0.92 6.55 -6.70
N LEU A 9 -2.06 5.89 -6.92
CA LEU A 9 -3.37 6.54 -6.99
C LEU A 9 -3.78 7.16 -5.64
N ILE A 10 -3.68 6.42 -4.54
CA ILE A 10 -4.03 6.90 -3.18
C ILE A 10 -3.15 8.09 -2.81
N LEU A 11 -1.83 8.00 -3.03
CA LEU A 11 -0.91 9.11 -2.78
C LEU A 11 -1.18 10.31 -3.66
N ALA A 12 -1.45 10.10 -4.95
CA ALA A 12 -1.79 11.16 -5.88
C ALA A 12 -3.02 11.93 -5.41
N LEU A 13 -4.11 11.22 -5.09
CA LEU A 13 -5.35 11.81 -4.60
C LEU A 13 -5.13 12.57 -3.29
N ALA A 14 -4.43 11.97 -2.33
CA ALA A 14 -4.15 12.59 -1.04
C ALA A 14 -3.33 13.89 -1.19
N LEU A 15 -2.33 13.90 -2.07
CA LEU A 15 -1.47 15.07 -2.32
C LEU A 15 -2.15 16.17 -3.14
N ILE A 16 -3.05 15.81 -4.06
CA ILE A 16 -3.82 16.77 -4.86
C ILE A 16 -4.78 17.57 -3.96
N ILE A 17 -5.44 16.91 -3.00
CA ILE A 17 -6.36 17.55 -2.04
C ILE A 17 -5.62 18.63 -1.24
N SER A 18 -4.51 18.28 -0.59
CA SER A 18 -3.54 19.25 -0.08
C SER A 18 -2.18 18.59 0.13
N GLY A 19 -1.09 19.34 -0.05
CA GLY A 19 0.26 18.80 0.14
C GLY A 19 0.42 18.23 1.54
N ILE A 20 1.20 17.16 1.70
CA ILE A 20 1.27 16.42 2.97
C ILE A 20 2.42 16.96 3.83
N GLN A 21 2.11 17.39 5.04
CA GLN A 21 3.07 17.73 6.08
C GLN A 21 3.42 16.47 6.88
N SER A 22 4.70 16.19 6.94
CA SER A 22 5.29 15.00 7.53
C SER A 22 6.36 15.44 8.53
N PRO A 23 6.13 15.38 9.85
CA PRO A 23 7.19 15.55 10.81
C PRO A 23 8.25 14.46 10.62
N ARG A 24 9.50 14.86 10.82
CA ARG A 24 10.68 14.15 10.33
C ARG A 24 10.93 12.80 11.01
N ASP A 25 10.36 12.55 12.19
CA ASP A 25 10.75 11.41 13.02
C ASP A 25 9.93 10.14 12.73
N SER A 26 8.62 10.25 12.52
CA SER A 26 7.77 9.11 12.09
C SER A 26 8.14 8.59 10.70
N VAL A 27 8.58 9.50 9.83
CA VAL A 27 8.81 9.23 8.41
C VAL A 27 10.22 8.73 8.08
N LYS A 28 11.23 9.04 8.90
CA LYS A 28 12.61 8.54 8.69
C LYS A 28 12.73 7.02 8.74
N ARG A 29 11.82 6.30 9.40
CA ARG A 29 11.93 4.86 9.63
C ARG A 29 11.23 4.04 8.55
N ASP A 30 10.00 4.40 8.22
CA ASP A 30 9.16 3.58 7.34
C ASP A 30 9.49 3.82 5.86
N PHE A 31 9.99 5.01 5.50
CA PHE A 31 10.38 5.33 4.13
C PHE A 31 11.59 4.53 3.61
N PRO A 32 12.73 4.42 4.33
CA PRO A 32 13.86 3.63 3.84
C PRO A 32 13.48 2.17 3.60
N VAL A 33 12.67 1.59 4.50
CA VAL A 33 12.20 0.20 4.35
C VAL A 33 11.27 0.09 3.15
N ALA A 34 10.31 1.00 3.00
CA ALA A 34 9.42 1.04 1.84
C ALA A 34 10.18 1.22 0.52
N LEU A 35 11.32 1.94 0.51
CA LEU A 35 12.15 2.17 -0.67
C LEU A 35 13.05 0.97 -1.00
N ILE A 36 13.56 0.28 0.01
CA ILE A 36 14.38 -0.93 -0.13
C ILE A 36 13.53 -2.13 -0.54
N THR A 37 12.25 -2.17 -0.14
CA THR A 37 11.36 -3.32 -0.36
C THR A 37 11.21 -3.72 -1.84
N PRO A 38 10.98 -2.79 -2.79
CA PRO A 38 11.02 -3.10 -4.23
C PRO A 38 12.37 -3.68 -4.66
N VAL A 39 13.50 -3.17 -4.16
CA VAL A 39 14.83 -3.66 -4.52
C VAL A 39 15.04 -5.10 -4.02
N VAL A 40 14.66 -5.38 -2.77
CA VAL A 40 14.69 -6.73 -2.21
C VAL A 40 13.86 -7.67 -3.07
N MET A 41 12.64 -7.26 -3.43
CA MET A 41 11.76 -8.05 -4.26
C MET A 41 12.31 -8.29 -5.67
N SER A 42 13.01 -7.31 -6.26
CA SER A 42 13.71 -7.48 -7.55
C SER A 42 14.74 -8.60 -7.50
N VAL A 43 15.50 -8.71 -6.41
CA VAL A 43 16.53 -9.77 -6.25
C VAL A 43 15.87 -11.15 -6.18
N PHE A 44 14.80 -11.30 -5.41
CA PHE A 44 14.08 -12.58 -5.26
C PHE A 44 13.23 -12.99 -6.46
N CYS A 45 12.95 -12.07 -7.38
CA CYS A 45 12.20 -12.37 -8.61
C CYS A 45 13.12 -12.60 -9.82
N PHE A 46 14.44 -12.43 -9.67
CA PHE A 46 15.37 -12.40 -10.80
C PHE A 46 15.57 -13.78 -11.46
N ASP A 47 15.51 -14.84 -10.66
CA ASP A 47 15.55 -16.23 -11.11
C ASP A 47 14.20 -16.72 -11.71
N GLY A 48 13.18 -15.87 -11.68
CA GLY A 48 11.85 -16.15 -12.21
C GLY A 48 11.03 -17.10 -11.34
N LEU A 49 11.47 -17.40 -10.10
CA LEU A 49 10.75 -18.33 -9.24
C LEU A 49 10.88 -17.96 -7.76
N LEU A 50 9.78 -17.50 -7.17
CA LEU A 50 9.69 -17.27 -5.73
C LEU A 50 9.46 -18.59 -5.01
N SER A 51 10.53 -19.15 -4.45
CA SER A 51 10.50 -20.43 -3.74
C SER A 51 9.91 -20.30 -2.34
N ARG A 52 9.67 -21.44 -1.67
CA ARG A 52 9.22 -21.45 -0.28
C ARG A 52 10.25 -20.84 0.67
N ILE A 53 11.54 -20.99 0.35
CA ILE A 53 12.64 -20.44 1.14
C ILE A 53 12.63 -18.92 1.02
N ASP A 54 12.44 -18.38 -0.19
CA ASP A 54 12.34 -16.93 -0.40
C ASP A 54 11.15 -16.35 0.36
N GLY A 55 10.01 -17.05 0.34
CA GLY A 55 8.85 -16.71 1.16
C GLY A 55 9.18 -16.63 2.66
N LEU A 56 9.89 -17.62 3.21
CA LEU A 56 10.31 -17.63 4.62
C LEU A 56 11.30 -16.50 4.93
N VAL A 57 12.20 -16.17 4.00
CA VAL A 57 13.13 -15.05 4.15
C VAL A 57 12.38 -13.72 4.17
N LEU A 58 11.43 -13.51 3.26
CA LEU A 58 10.57 -12.31 3.23
C LEU A 58 9.77 -12.16 4.52
N LEU A 59 9.22 -13.25 5.06
CA LEU A 59 8.54 -13.26 6.35
C LEU A 59 9.49 -12.92 7.51
N SER A 60 10.71 -13.45 7.49
CA SER A 60 11.73 -13.13 8.49
C SER A 60 12.08 -11.64 8.47
N ILE A 61 12.26 -11.05 7.29
CA ILE A 61 12.49 -9.61 7.12
C ILE A 61 11.29 -8.81 7.65
N PHE A 62 10.06 -9.25 7.36
CA PHE A 62 8.85 -8.61 7.88
C PHE A 62 8.81 -8.59 9.41
N PHE A 63 9.11 -9.71 10.07
CA PHE A 63 9.11 -9.77 11.54
C PHE A 63 10.22 -8.92 12.16
N VAL A 64 11.43 -8.90 11.57
CA VAL A 64 12.51 -8.02 12.02
C VAL A 64 12.09 -6.55 11.93
N TRP A 65 11.51 -6.15 10.79
CA TRP A 65 10.97 -4.80 10.63
C TRP A 65 9.86 -4.49 11.64
N MET A 66 8.91 -5.41 11.83
CA MET A 66 7.80 -5.25 12.77
C MET A 66 8.31 -5.08 14.21
N ILE A 67 9.28 -5.89 14.63
CA ILE A 67 9.91 -5.77 15.95
C ILE A 67 10.61 -4.41 16.09
N ALA A 68 11.36 -3.97 15.08
CA ALA A 68 12.01 -2.66 15.08
C ALA A 68 11.00 -1.51 15.23
N VAL A 69 9.86 -1.60 14.54
CA VAL A 69 8.74 -0.65 14.68
C VAL A 69 8.17 -0.70 16.10
N MET A 70 7.90 -1.88 16.65
CA MET A 70 7.33 -2.04 18.00
C MET A 70 8.24 -1.50 19.10
N ILE A 71 9.55 -1.74 19.00
CA ILE A 71 10.54 -1.22 19.98
C ILE A 71 10.54 0.30 19.98
N GLU A 72 10.44 0.92 18.81
CA GLU A 72 10.48 2.37 18.68
C GLU A 72 9.17 3.03 19.14
N VAL A 73 8.01 2.43 18.83
CA VAL A 73 6.71 2.90 19.35
C VAL A 73 6.68 2.87 20.88
N ARG A 74 7.30 1.86 21.51
CA ARG A 74 7.41 1.80 22.98
C ARG A 74 8.21 2.96 23.57
N LYS A 75 9.22 3.47 22.86
CA LYS A 75 10.00 4.64 23.33
C LYS A 75 9.19 5.94 23.27
N GLN A 76 8.16 6.01 22.44
CA GLN A 76 7.26 7.16 22.31
C GLN A 76 6.04 7.09 23.24
N GLN A 77 5.90 6.04 24.07
CA GLN A 77 4.75 5.86 24.98
C GLN A 77 4.54 7.03 25.95
N SER A 78 5.58 7.79 26.31
CA SER A 78 5.43 8.95 27.19
C SER A 78 4.53 10.07 26.63
N ALA A 79 4.29 10.15 25.32
CA ALA A 79 3.38 11.14 24.72
C ALA A 79 1.92 10.63 24.58
N ALA A 80 1.70 9.31 24.59
CA ALA A 80 0.37 8.72 24.42
C ALA A 80 -0.44 8.73 25.72
N ASP A 81 0.23 8.55 26.87
CA ASP A 81 -0.39 8.59 28.19
C ASP A 81 -0.90 10.00 28.57
N GLU A 82 -0.29 11.05 28.01
CA GLU A 82 -0.69 12.45 28.25
C GLU A 82 -2.01 12.82 27.52
N VAL A 83 -2.26 12.22 26.35
CA VAL A 83 -3.45 12.50 25.50
C VAL A 83 -4.66 11.66 25.89
N LEU A 84 -4.46 10.45 26.43
CA LEU A 84 -5.53 9.48 26.72
C LEU A 84 -6.19 9.65 28.10
N GLY A 85 -5.78 10.64 28.90
CA GLY A 85 -6.13 10.82 30.33
C GLY A 85 -7.43 10.14 30.77
N GLU A 86 -7.33 9.20 31.72
CA GLU A 86 -8.39 8.35 32.34
C GLU A 86 -9.50 7.74 31.46
N ARG A 87 -9.60 8.07 30.16
CA ARG A 87 -10.57 7.49 29.25
C ARG A 87 -10.14 6.06 28.96
N ARG A 88 -10.81 5.13 29.65
CA ARG A 88 -11.08 3.73 29.27
C ARG A 88 -10.40 3.32 27.95
N CYS A 89 -9.13 2.92 27.99
CA CYS A 89 -8.38 2.42 26.83
C CYS A 89 -9.14 1.34 26.06
N TRP A 90 -9.95 0.56 26.77
CA TRP A 90 -10.84 -0.45 26.18
C TRP A 90 -11.88 0.14 25.22
N LEU A 91 -12.42 1.33 25.50
CA LEU A 91 -13.39 2.00 24.62
C LEU A 91 -12.71 2.43 23.31
N ALA A 92 -11.49 2.94 23.37
CA ALA A 92 -10.71 3.29 22.18
C ALA A 92 -10.41 2.04 21.34
N ILE A 93 -10.03 0.93 21.98
CA ILE A 93 -9.81 -0.36 21.29
C ILE A 93 -11.11 -0.83 20.62
N ILE A 94 -12.24 -0.78 21.30
CA ILE A 94 -13.54 -1.17 20.72
C ILE A 94 -13.89 -0.28 19.53
N LEU A 95 -13.77 1.04 19.66
CA LEU A 95 -14.06 1.98 18.57
C LEU A 95 -13.15 1.72 17.35
N CYS A 96 -11.86 1.43 17.58
CA CYS A 96 -10.94 1.06 16.51
C CYS A 96 -11.36 -0.24 15.81
N VAL A 97 -11.69 -1.29 16.56
CA VAL A 97 -12.11 -2.59 16.00
C VAL A 97 -13.42 -2.46 15.23
N VAL A 98 -14.41 -1.77 15.80
CA VAL A 98 -15.72 -1.54 15.14
C VAL A 98 -15.54 -0.68 13.89
N GLY A 99 -14.76 0.39 13.97
CA GLY A 99 -14.46 1.26 12.83
C GLY A 99 -13.76 0.51 11.70
N LEU A 100 -12.76 -0.32 12.02
CA LEU A 100 -12.08 -1.18 11.06
C LEU A 100 -13.04 -2.20 10.43
N GLY A 101 -13.92 -2.81 11.24
CA GLY A 101 -14.95 -3.73 10.76
C GLY A 101 -15.91 -3.08 9.76
N PHE A 102 -16.41 -1.88 10.07
CA PHE A 102 -17.25 -1.12 9.13
C PHE A 102 -16.51 -0.75 7.85
N LEU A 103 -15.23 -0.39 7.96
CA LEU A 103 -14.42 -0.02 6.81
C LEU A 103 -14.23 -1.20 5.84
N ILE A 104 -13.89 -2.37 6.37
CA ILE A 104 -13.75 -3.60 5.59
C ILE A 104 -15.09 -3.99 4.96
N PHE A 105 -16.17 -3.93 5.75
CA PHE A 105 -17.52 -4.26 5.27
C PHE A 105 -17.98 -3.31 4.15
N ALA A 106 -17.74 -2.01 4.28
CA ALA A 106 -18.06 -1.01 3.26
C ALA A 106 -17.28 -1.27 1.97
N GLY A 107 -15.97 -1.55 2.07
CA GLY A 107 -15.15 -1.91 0.91
C GLY A 107 -15.68 -3.15 0.18
N HIS A 108 -16.04 -4.20 0.94
CA HIS A 108 -16.64 -5.41 0.36
C HIS A 108 -17.98 -5.13 -0.34
N LEU A 109 -18.86 -4.31 0.27
CA LEU A 109 -20.15 -3.96 -0.33
C LEU A 109 -19.98 -3.19 -1.65
N ILE A 110 -19.00 -2.28 -1.72
CA ILE A 110 -18.65 -1.55 -2.95
C ILE A 110 -18.20 -2.52 -4.05
N VAL A 111 -17.32 -3.49 -3.73
CA VAL A 111 -16.83 -4.48 -4.70
C VAL A 111 -17.97 -5.34 -5.25
N VAL A 112 -18.81 -5.88 -4.37
CA VAL A 112 -19.91 -6.76 -4.77
C VAL A 112 -20.93 -5.99 -5.60
N GLY A 113 -21.28 -4.77 -5.21
CA GLY A 113 -22.20 -3.91 -5.95
C GLY A 113 -21.64 -3.56 -7.33
N ALA A 114 -20.40 -3.08 -7.40
CA ALA A 114 -19.75 -2.73 -8.66
C ALA A 114 -19.59 -3.93 -9.60
N LYS A 115 -19.24 -5.12 -9.06
CA LYS A 115 -19.20 -6.37 -9.83
C LYS A 115 -20.56 -6.71 -10.41
N SER A 116 -21.64 -6.66 -9.61
CA SER A 116 -22.99 -6.98 -10.08
C SER A 116 -23.45 -6.05 -11.20
N ILE A 117 -23.14 -4.76 -11.09
CA ILE A 117 -23.40 -3.79 -12.16
C ILE A 117 -22.60 -4.18 -13.42
N ALA A 118 -21.28 -4.35 -13.30
CA ALA A 118 -20.42 -4.66 -14.44
C ALA A 118 -20.84 -5.93 -15.20
N VAL A 119 -21.20 -7.01 -14.47
CA VAL A 119 -21.74 -8.25 -15.07
C VAL A 119 -23.05 -7.97 -15.83
N SER A 120 -23.93 -7.14 -15.27
CA SER A 120 -25.20 -6.77 -15.93
C SER A 120 -24.99 -5.97 -17.22
N PHE A 121 -23.88 -5.24 -17.32
CA PHE A 121 -23.46 -4.53 -18.54
C PHE A 121 -22.65 -5.41 -19.52
N GLY A 122 -22.48 -6.70 -19.23
CA GLY A 122 -21.75 -7.63 -20.10
C GLY A 122 -20.23 -7.44 -20.09
N VAL A 123 -19.69 -6.81 -19.04
CA VAL A 123 -18.23 -6.68 -18.87
C VAL A 123 -17.65 -8.04 -18.50
N ASP A 124 -16.55 -8.40 -19.16
CA ASP A 124 -15.86 -9.67 -18.95
C ASP A 124 -15.36 -9.83 -17.50
N GLU A 125 -15.49 -11.04 -16.95
CA GLU A 125 -15.13 -11.33 -15.55
C GLU A 125 -13.64 -11.09 -15.27
N PHE A 126 -12.76 -11.29 -16.26
CA PHE A 126 -11.34 -10.99 -16.13
C PHE A 126 -11.12 -9.49 -15.91
N VAL A 127 -11.79 -8.63 -16.70
CA VAL A 127 -11.69 -7.18 -16.56
C VAL A 127 -12.20 -6.73 -15.19
N ILE A 128 -13.31 -7.32 -14.72
CA ILE A 128 -13.86 -7.05 -13.39
C ILE A 128 -12.87 -7.44 -12.28
N GLY A 129 -12.25 -8.62 -12.39
CA GLY A 129 -11.25 -9.09 -11.43
C GLY A 129 -9.98 -8.23 -11.44
N ALA A 130 -9.51 -7.84 -12.62
CA ALA A 130 -8.30 -7.04 -12.78
C ALA A 130 -8.48 -5.59 -12.31
N THR A 131 -9.70 -5.04 -12.35
CA THR A 131 -9.95 -3.61 -12.07
C THR A 131 -10.77 -3.37 -10.81
N ILE A 132 -12.03 -3.80 -10.80
CA ILE A 132 -12.99 -3.51 -9.71
C ILE A 132 -12.54 -4.17 -8.40
N VAL A 133 -12.11 -5.43 -8.46
CA VAL A 133 -11.62 -6.13 -7.28
C VAL A 133 -10.31 -5.51 -6.79
N ALA A 134 -9.37 -5.22 -7.71
CA ALA A 134 -8.09 -4.58 -7.38
C ALA A 134 -8.29 -3.25 -6.64
N ILE A 135 -9.06 -2.33 -7.23
CA ILE A 135 -9.41 -1.03 -6.64
C ILE A 135 -10.14 -1.22 -5.31
N GLY A 136 -11.08 -2.16 -5.27
CA GLY A 136 -11.90 -2.42 -4.10
C GLY A 136 -11.16 -2.93 -2.88
N THR A 137 -10.13 -3.78 -3.07
CA THR A 137 -9.30 -4.24 -1.95
C THR A 137 -8.48 -3.11 -1.30
N SER A 138 -8.26 -2.01 -2.02
CA SER A 138 -7.53 -0.83 -1.56
C SER A 138 -8.45 0.33 -1.13
N MET A 139 -9.77 0.14 -1.17
CA MET A 139 -10.75 1.13 -0.72
C MET A 139 -10.61 1.48 0.76
N PRO A 140 -10.40 0.51 1.68
CA PRO A 140 -10.15 0.81 3.08
C PRO A 140 -8.98 1.79 3.28
N GLU A 141 -7.85 1.53 2.61
CA GLU A 141 -6.64 2.35 2.67
C GLU A 141 -6.86 3.74 2.09
N LEU A 142 -7.56 3.82 0.95
CA LEU A 142 -7.94 5.10 0.36
C LEU A 142 -8.79 5.92 1.34
N ALA A 143 -9.79 5.30 1.96
CA ALA A 143 -10.67 5.95 2.91
C ALA A 143 -9.93 6.40 4.19
N THR A 144 -9.07 5.56 4.79
CA THR A 144 -8.29 5.98 5.97
C THR A 144 -7.32 7.10 5.64
N THR A 145 -6.64 7.05 4.50
CA THR A 145 -5.72 8.11 4.06
C THR A 145 -6.45 9.42 3.81
N VAL A 146 -7.59 9.40 3.10
CA VAL A 146 -8.36 10.62 2.83
C VAL A 146 -8.97 11.19 4.12
N VAL A 147 -9.53 10.35 4.99
CA VAL A 147 -10.12 10.81 6.26
C VAL A 147 -9.06 11.36 7.21
N SER A 148 -7.91 10.68 7.36
CA SER A 148 -6.81 11.17 8.19
C SER A 148 -6.28 12.50 7.69
N LYS A 149 -6.21 12.69 6.36
CA LYS A 149 -5.86 13.96 5.73
C LYS A 149 -6.88 15.07 6.03
N ILE A 150 -8.18 14.80 5.84
CA ILE A 150 -9.25 15.78 6.13
C ILE A 150 -9.24 16.17 7.62
N ARG A 151 -8.87 15.26 8.51
CA ARG A 151 -8.77 15.50 9.96
C ARG A 151 -7.43 16.09 10.42
N GLY A 152 -6.51 16.37 9.50
CA GLY A 152 -5.19 16.93 9.83
C GLY A 152 -4.22 15.94 10.49
N HIS A 153 -4.51 14.63 10.47
CA HIS A 153 -3.66 13.56 10.99
C HIS A 153 -2.84 12.92 9.87
N GLU A 154 -2.09 13.73 9.13
CA GLU A 154 -1.51 13.34 7.85
C GLU A 154 -0.43 12.25 7.97
N GLU A 155 0.23 12.16 9.13
CA GLU A 155 1.14 11.07 9.49
C GLU A 155 0.48 9.70 9.47
N VAL A 156 -0.76 9.61 9.96
CA VAL A 156 -1.52 8.35 9.98
C VAL A 156 -1.84 7.91 8.56
N GLY A 157 -2.15 8.86 7.68
CA GLY A 157 -2.40 8.60 6.27
C GLY A 157 -1.15 8.08 5.55
N LEU A 158 0.00 8.73 5.73
CA LEU A 158 1.27 8.27 5.16
C LEU A 158 1.72 6.91 5.73
N GLY A 159 1.58 6.72 7.04
CA GLY A 159 1.90 5.45 7.70
C GLY A 159 1.05 4.30 7.16
N THR A 160 -0.24 4.55 6.88
CA THR A 160 -1.12 3.55 6.26
C THR A 160 -0.63 3.14 4.87
N ILE A 161 -0.28 4.11 4.03
CA ILE A 161 0.20 3.88 2.66
C ILE A 161 1.51 3.08 2.66
N LEU A 162 2.52 3.56 3.40
CA LEU A 162 3.84 2.94 3.44
C LEU A 162 3.80 1.58 4.12
N GLY A 163 3.09 1.48 5.25
CA GLY A 163 2.90 0.24 5.99
C GLY A 163 2.21 -0.83 5.13
N SER A 164 1.17 -0.46 4.38
CA SER A 164 0.48 -1.39 3.47
C SER A 164 1.37 -1.85 2.32
N ASN A 165 2.23 -0.97 1.77
CA ASN A 165 3.20 -1.37 0.75
C ASN A 165 4.24 -2.38 1.27
N ILE A 166 4.77 -2.14 2.47
CA ILE A 166 5.72 -3.06 3.13
C ILE A 166 5.02 -4.38 3.46
N PHE A 167 3.82 -4.34 4.05
CA PHE A 167 3.02 -5.51 4.39
C PHE A 167 2.69 -6.35 3.15
N ASN A 168 2.21 -5.74 2.07
CA ASN A 168 1.88 -6.46 0.84
C ASN A 168 3.11 -7.11 0.20
N SER A 169 4.27 -6.44 0.26
CA SER A 169 5.48 -6.93 -0.39
C SER A 169 6.23 -7.99 0.42
N LEU A 170 6.21 -7.92 1.75
CA LEU A 170 6.93 -8.86 2.60
C LEU A 170 6.00 -9.94 3.16
N TRP A 171 4.86 -9.55 3.75
CA TRP A 171 3.93 -10.49 4.37
C TRP A 171 3.09 -11.22 3.34
N VAL A 172 2.30 -10.50 2.51
CA VAL A 172 1.36 -11.15 1.60
C VAL A 172 2.08 -12.04 0.58
N VAL A 173 3.12 -11.50 -0.06
CA VAL A 173 3.98 -12.28 -0.97
C VAL A 173 4.71 -13.39 -0.22
N GLY A 174 5.27 -13.11 0.96
CA GLY A 174 6.02 -14.10 1.74
C GLY A 174 5.16 -15.30 2.11
N VAL A 175 3.96 -15.07 2.65
CA VAL A 175 2.97 -16.11 2.95
C VAL A 175 2.59 -16.87 1.67
N ALA A 176 2.27 -16.16 0.60
CA ALA A 176 1.87 -16.79 -0.66
C ALA A 176 2.96 -17.73 -1.20
N ALA A 177 4.22 -17.28 -1.26
CA ALA A 177 5.36 -18.06 -1.74
C ALA A 177 5.72 -19.24 -0.81
N THR A 178 5.55 -19.08 0.51
CA THR A 178 5.73 -20.18 1.47
C THR A 178 4.69 -21.29 1.30
N ILE A 179 3.42 -20.93 1.04
CA ILE A 179 2.35 -21.90 0.80
C ILE A 179 2.54 -22.58 -0.56
N SER A 180 2.67 -21.79 -1.62
CA SER A 180 2.83 -22.26 -2.99
C SER A 180 3.90 -21.44 -3.70
N PRO A 181 4.99 -22.07 -4.21
CA PRO A 181 5.95 -21.37 -5.04
C PRO A 181 5.27 -20.62 -6.19
N ILE A 182 5.76 -19.42 -6.48
CA ILE A 182 5.17 -18.51 -7.46
C ILE A 182 6.13 -18.42 -8.65
N SER A 183 5.69 -18.83 -9.83
CA SER A 183 6.40 -18.58 -11.08
C SER A 183 6.24 -17.12 -11.46
N VAL A 184 7.35 -16.44 -11.75
CA VAL A 184 7.38 -15.00 -11.94
C VAL A 184 7.95 -14.67 -13.32
N SER A 185 7.13 -14.00 -14.14
CA SER A 185 7.61 -13.40 -15.38
C SER A 185 8.33 -12.09 -15.09
N TRP A 186 9.65 -12.05 -15.28
CA TRP A 186 10.46 -10.85 -15.01
C TRP A 186 9.95 -9.63 -15.79
N HIS A 187 9.42 -9.82 -17.00
CA HIS A 187 8.88 -8.75 -17.82
C HIS A 187 7.68 -8.05 -17.17
N GLU A 188 6.75 -8.82 -16.59
CA GLU A 188 5.56 -8.30 -15.90
C GLU A 188 5.93 -7.67 -14.55
N VAL A 189 6.91 -8.25 -13.88
CA VAL A 189 7.26 -7.90 -12.50
C VAL A 189 8.18 -6.70 -12.40
N SER A 190 9.13 -6.56 -13.33
CA SER A 190 10.04 -5.43 -13.39
C SER A 190 9.31 -4.10 -13.53
N VAL A 191 8.25 -4.03 -14.35
CA VAL A 191 7.43 -2.82 -14.50
C VAL A 191 6.79 -2.43 -13.16
N ALA A 192 6.09 -3.36 -12.50
CA ALA A 192 5.46 -3.09 -11.20
C ALA A 192 6.47 -2.69 -10.10
N LEU A 193 7.68 -3.25 -10.14
CA LEU A 193 8.76 -2.92 -9.20
C LEU A 193 9.33 -1.52 -9.43
N VAL A 194 9.58 -1.14 -10.68
CA VAL A 194 10.09 0.19 -11.05
C VAL A 194 9.09 1.27 -10.68
N PHE A 195 7.82 1.08 -11.02
CA PHE A 195 6.75 2.03 -10.68
C PHE A 195 6.52 2.13 -9.17
N GLY A 196 6.59 1.01 -8.45
CA GLY A 196 6.53 1.00 -6.99
C GLY A 196 7.70 1.78 -6.36
N PHE A 197 8.92 1.56 -6.85
CA PHE A 197 10.10 2.30 -6.40
C PHE A 197 9.97 3.80 -6.68
N LEU A 198 9.59 4.18 -7.90
CA LEU A 198 9.39 5.59 -8.29
C LEU A 198 8.31 6.26 -7.43
N THR A 199 7.22 5.57 -7.13
CA THR A 199 6.14 6.08 -6.27
C THR A 199 6.66 6.44 -4.88
N VAL A 200 7.41 5.53 -4.25
CA VAL A 200 7.99 5.78 -2.92
C VAL A 200 9.07 6.87 -2.98
N ALA A 201 9.92 6.85 -4.00
CA ALA A 201 10.98 7.83 -4.20
C ALA A 201 10.45 9.26 -4.41
N LEU A 202 9.41 9.44 -5.23
CA LEU A 202 8.77 10.74 -5.47
C LEU A 202 8.05 11.27 -4.22
N THR A 203 7.58 10.37 -3.37
CA THR A 203 6.91 10.69 -2.11
C THR A 203 7.91 10.99 -0.99
N PHE A 204 9.21 10.76 -1.20
CA PHE A 204 10.23 11.03 -0.20
C PHE A 204 10.20 12.51 0.24
N PRO A 205 10.04 12.81 1.54
CA PRO A 205 9.84 14.17 2.01
C PRO A 205 11.05 15.05 1.66
N THR A 206 10.78 16.24 1.14
CA THR A 206 11.81 17.27 0.95
C THR A 206 12.39 17.68 2.30
N ASN A 207 13.58 18.28 2.33
CA ASN A 207 14.22 18.83 3.54
C ASN A 207 13.30 19.70 4.44
N ARG A 208 12.16 20.18 3.95
CA ARG A 208 11.17 20.94 4.74
C ARG A 208 10.08 20.09 5.42
N GLY A 209 10.10 18.76 5.28
CA GLY A 209 9.08 17.86 5.84
C GLY A 209 7.70 18.06 5.18
N PHE A 210 7.66 18.57 3.95
CA PHE A 210 6.43 18.85 3.21
C PHE A 210 6.52 18.25 1.82
N ILE A 211 5.47 17.52 1.43
CA ILE A 211 5.31 16.90 0.11
C ILE A 211 4.33 17.78 -0.67
N GLU A 212 4.81 18.39 -1.74
CA GLU A 212 4.05 19.36 -2.52
C GLU A 212 2.93 18.74 -3.35
N ARG A 213 1.85 19.50 -3.58
CA ARG A 213 0.71 19.09 -4.43
C ARG A 213 1.12 18.70 -5.86
N ARG A 214 2.18 19.35 -6.38
CA ARG A 214 2.73 19.05 -7.72
C ARG A 214 3.17 17.61 -7.87
N ARG A 215 3.68 16.99 -6.79
CA ARG A 215 4.06 15.58 -6.77
C ARG A 215 2.85 14.66 -6.89
N GLY A 216 1.70 15.08 -6.36
CA GLY A 216 0.44 14.35 -6.54
C GLY A 216 0.02 14.26 -8.02
N VAL A 217 0.18 15.34 -8.78
CA VAL A 217 -0.10 15.32 -10.23
C VAL A 217 0.89 14.40 -10.97
N ILE A 218 2.17 14.46 -10.61
CA ILE A 218 3.20 13.57 -11.20
C ILE A 218 2.87 12.10 -10.90
N LEU A 219 2.47 11.79 -9.66
CA LEU A 219 2.07 10.43 -9.27
C LEU A 219 0.81 9.96 -9.99
N LEU A 220 -0.16 10.86 -10.24
CA LEU A 220 -1.35 10.54 -11.03
C LEU A 220 -0.97 10.19 -12.47
N VAL A 221 -0.11 11.00 -13.09
CA VAL A 221 0.40 10.73 -14.45
C VAL A 221 1.17 9.41 -14.46
N LEU A 222 2.02 9.17 -13.47
CA LEU A 222 2.76 7.92 -13.33
C LEU A 222 1.83 6.71 -13.21
N TYR A 223 0.75 6.81 -12.43
CA TYR A 223 -0.28 5.77 -12.33
C TYR A 223 -0.98 5.51 -13.67
N VAL A 224 -1.38 6.56 -14.39
CA VAL A 224 -2.01 6.41 -15.71
C VAL A 224 -1.07 5.74 -16.71
N VAL A 225 0.20 6.17 -16.75
CA VAL A 225 1.23 5.55 -17.62
C VAL A 225 1.38 4.07 -17.28
N TYR A 226 1.45 3.72 -15.99
CA TYR A 226 1.54 2.32 -15.56
C TYR A 226 0.38 1.47 -16.04
N VAL A 227 -0.86 1.93 -15.82
CA VAL A 227 -2.07 1.23 -16.27
C VAL A 227 -2.05 1.03 -17.78
N VAL A 228 -1.71 2.06 -18.56
CA VAL A 228 -1.61 1.96 -20.01
C VAL A 228 -0.54 0.95 -20.44
N THR A 229 0.63 0.94 -19.79
CA THR A 229 1.70 -0.01 -20.12
C THR A 229 1.29 -1.47 -19.85
N ILE A 230 0.57 -1.73 -18.74
CA ILE A 230 0.06 -3.07 -18.44
C ILE A 230 -0.99 -3.49 -19.46
N LEU A 231 -1.94 -2.61 -19.78
CA LEU A 231 -2.98 -2.93 -20.75
C LEU A 231 -2.40 -3.26 -22.13
N GLN A 232 -1.33 -2.58 -22.54
CA GLN A 232 -0.61 -2.88 -23.78
C GLN A 232 0.12 -4.23 -23.70
N GLN A 233 0.75 -4.56 -22.57
CA GLN A 233 1.41 -5.86 -22.37
C GLN A 233 0.41 -7.02 -22.38
N SER A 234 -0.77 -6.85 -21.75
CA SER A 234 -1.83 -7.86 -21.75
C SER A 234 -2.51 -8.05 -23.11
N ALA A 235 -2.46 -7.04 -23.99
CA ALA A 235 -3.04 -7.08 -25.33
C ALA A 235 -2.12 -7.70 -26.40
N LEU A 236 -0.85 -7.92 -26.10
CA LEU A 236 0.09 -8.60 -27.00
C LEU A 236 -0.01 -10.12 -26.78
N PRO A 237 -0.38 -10.93 -27.78
CA PRO A 237 -0.38 -12.37 -27.63
C PRO A 237 1.04 -12.84 -27.32
N ALA A 238 1.17 -13.72 -26.32
CA ALA A 238 2.41 -14.40 -26.01
C ALA A 238 2.94 -15.07 -27.29
N ALA A 239 4.03 -14.50 -27.82
CA ALA A 239 4.75 -15.02 -28.98
C ALA A 239 5.85 -15.97 -28.52
#